data_AF-A0A972UQH3-F1
#
_entry.id   AF-A0A972UQH3-F1
#
_cell.length_a   1.000
_cell.length_b   1.000
_cell.length_c   1.000
_cell.angle_alpha   90.00
_cell.angle_beta   90.00
_cell.angle_gamma   90.00
#
_symmetry.space_group_name_H-M   'P 1'
#
loop_
_entity.id
_entity.type
_entity.pdbx_description
1 polymer ?
#
loop_
_entity_poly.entity_id
_entity_poly.type
_entity_poly.pdbx_seq_one_letter_code
_entity_poly.pdbx_strand_id
1 'polypeptide(L)'
;MPIRDLRHLGDGLDPLAPFIVLSVMCYPRTEDRRDRERMLSTIRASTGVGKPRAAIMDNIEFMRELSRHAPRAGMAGGLFLTFLQLHARGEPCSLSAAIKRTRPLPDRWTEKLWPVFEPDTALTHMPHSRRKMLDAFNRYLPASHLWAALMFGFQNDRPDVFPDCIEHLPTFLAYAHAFAEMAERVPFDGRDRRVLLPRDIAWRFTLPDDLMQTVELEAQPLDQLSHPPSA
;
A
#
# COMPACT_ATOMS: atom_id res chain seq x y z
N MET A 1 -7.64 -13.71 8.85
CA MET A 1 -7.71 -12.24 8.68
C MET A 1 -6.71 -11.56 9.61
N PRO A 2 -5.67 -10.92 9.08
CA PRO A 2 -4.74 -10.11 9.86
C PRO A 2 -5.37 -8.76 10.21
N ILE A 3 -6.02 -8.70 11.38
CA ILE A 3 -6.62 -7.47 11.92
C ILE A 3 -5.61 -6.81 12.86
N ARG A 4 -5.55 -5.48 12.83
CA ARG A 4 -4.80 -4.67 13.78
C ARG A 4 -5.69 -3.59 14.39
N ASP A 5 -5.94 -3.69 15.70
CA ASP A 5 -6.51 -2.57 16.43
C ASP A 5 -5.50 -1.42 16.50
N LEU A 6 -5.96 -0.19 16.23
CA LEU A 6 -5.21 1.05 16.33
C LEU A 6 -5.76 1.97 17.43
N ARG A 7 -6.80 1.56 18.17
CA ARG A 7 -7.36 2.34 19.27
C ARG A 7 -6.45 2.33 20.50
N HIS A 8 -6.41 3.44 21.22
CA HIS A 8 -5.75 3.57 22.51
C HIS A 8 -6.76 3.48 23.67
N LEU A 9 -6.29 3.58 24.91
CA LEU A 9 -7.15 3.73 26.08
C LEU A 9 -7.67 5.18 26.15
N GLY A 10 -8.98 5.34 26.38
CA GLY A 10 -9.63 6.66 26.39
C GLY A 10 -9.98 7.18 25.00
N ASP A 11 -10.53 6.30 24.15
CA ASP A 11 -11.14 6.54 22.83
C ASP A 11 -10.26 7.16 21.73
N GLY A 12 -9.08 7.69 22.06
CA GLY A 12 -8.11 8.21 21.08
C GLY A 12 -7.44 7.13 20.22
N LEU A 13 -6.79 7.57 19.14
CA LEU A 13 -5.95 6.73 18.29
C LEU A 13 -4.58 6.45 18.94
N ASP A 14 -3.98 5.28 18.68
CA ASP A 14 -2.60 4.98 19.09
C ASP A 14 -1.65 6.00 18.44
N PRO A 15 -0.83 6.76 19.19
CA PRO A 15 0.13 7.71 18.63
C PRO A 15 1.17 7.07 17.69
N LEU A 16 1.29 5.73 17.68
CA LEU A 16 2.12 4.98 16.72
C LEU A 16 1.35 4.47 15.50
N ALA A 17 0.05 4.74 15.37
CA ALA A 17 -0.82 4.19 14.33
C ALA A 17 -0.29 4.36 12.89
N PRO A 18 0.24 5.54 12.46
CA PRO A 18 0.80 5.70 11.11
C PRO A 18 2.00 4.77 10.90
N PHE A 19 2.90 4.69 11.88
CA PHE A 19 4.07 3.81 11.86
C PHE A 19 3.69 2.31 11.91
N ILE A 20 2.59 1.95 12.59
CA ILE A 20 2.04 0.60 12.57
C ILE A 20 1.58 0.24 11.16
N VAL A 21 0.84 1.12 10.49
CA VAL A 21 0.39 0.94 9.11
C VAL A 21 1.58 0.88 8.14
N LEU A 22 2.55 1.79 8.22
CA LEU A 22 3.80 1.76 7.44
C LEU A 22 4.60 0.46 7.64
N SER A 23 4.70 -0.04 8.89
CA SER A 23 5.38 -1.31 9.16
C SER A 23 4.69 -2.49 8.49
N VAL A 24 3.35 -2.50 8.44
CA VAL A 24 2.56 -3.51 7.70
C VAL A 24 2.73 -3.36 6.19
N MET A 25 2.81 -2.14 5.68
CA MET A 25 3.03 -1.88 4.25
C MET A 25 4.39 -2.43 3.77
N CYS A 26 5.45 -2.30 4.57
CA CYS A 26 6.77 -2.87 4.25
C CYS A 26 6.83 -4.39 4.51
N TYR A 27 6.26 -4.84 5.62
CA TYR A 27 6.32 -6.22 6.08
C TYR A 27 4.90 -6.80 6.21
N PRO A 28 4.25 -7.16 5.10
CA PRO A 28 2.82 -7.47 5.08
C PRO A 28 2.49 -8.92 5.44
N ARG A 29 3.49 -9.80 5.56
CA ARG A 29 3.23 -11.23 5.78
C ARG A 29 3.27 -11.65 7.24
N THR A 30 2.66 -12.78 7.57
CA THR A 30 2.63 -13.31 8.94
C THR A 30 4.04 -13.61 9.47
N GLU A 31 4.91 -14.17 8.63
CA GLU A 31 6.31 -14.48 8.95
C GLU A 31 7.15 -13.24 9.27
N ASP A 32 6.91 -12.11 8.59
CA ASP A 32 7.64 -10.84 8.76
C ASP A 32 7.34 -10.13 10.11
N ARG A 33 6.69 -10.79 11.08
CA ARG A 33 6.29 -10.20 12.38
C ARG A 33 7.47 -9.64 13.16
N ARG A 34 8.65 -10.25 13.07
CA ARG A 34 9.84 -9.78 13.80
C ARG A 34 10.30 -8.43 13.27
N ASP A 35 10.31 -8.25 11.96
CA ASP A 35 10.81 -7.04 11.32
C ASP A 35 9.85 -5.84 11.46
N ARG A 36 8.52 -6.10 11.49
CA ARG A 36 7.54 -5.10 11.96
C ARG A 36 7.86 -4.60 13.37
N GLU A 37 8.15 -5.51 14.31
CA GLU A 37 8.46 -5.12 15.69
C GLU A 37 9.85 -4.45 15.82
N ARG A 38 10.80 -4.73 14.92
CA ARG A 38 12.06 -3.97 14.81
C ARG A 38 11.81 -2.53 14.38
N MET A 39 11.11 -2.31 13.26
CA MET A 39 10.74 -0.95 12.79
C MET A 39 10.03 -0.16 13.89
N LEU A 40 9.02 -0.77 14.52
CA LEU A 40 8.28 -0.13 15.60
C LEU A 40 9.13 0.13 16.84
N SER A 41 10.07 -0.76 17.18
CA SER A 41 10.97 -0.55 18.32
C SER A 41 11.89 0.66 18.14
N THR A 42 12.29 0.97 16.90
CA THR A 42 13.03 2.20 16.59
C THR A 42 12.19 3.45 16.77
N ILE A 43 10.95 3.46 16.26
CA ILE A 43 10.05 4.61 16.47
C ILE A 43 9.75 4.82 17.95
N ARG A 44 9.56 3.76 18.74
CA ARG A 44 9.40 3.89 20.21
C ARG A 44 10.64 4.42 20.90
N ALA A 45 11.83 4.08 20.41
CA ALA A 45 13.10 4.59 20.94
C ALA A 45 13.33 6.07 20.60
N SER A 46 12.93 6.54 19.42
CA SER A 46 13.09 7.95 19.00
C SER A 46 12.00 8.88 19.54
N THR A 47 10.77 8.38 19.73
CA THR A 47 9.63 9.17 20.22
C THR A 47 9.41 9.07 21.74
N GLY A 48 9.98 8.06 22.40
CA GLY A 48 9.68 7.71 23.80
C GLY A 48 8.30 7.09 24.03
N VAL A 49 7.50 6.89 22.96
CA VAL A 49 6.11 6.41 23.05
C VAL A 49 6.09 4.90 23.35
N GLY A 50 6.10 4.58 24.64
CA GLY A 50 6.14 3.20 25.12
C GLY A 50 7.51 2.55 25.00
N LYS A 51 7.61 1.27 25.40
CA LYS A 51 8.90 0.55 25.47
C LYS A 51 9.21 -0.20 24.16
N PRO A 52 10.43 -0.10 23.60
CA PRO A 52 10.95 -1.00 22.58
C PRO A 52 10.80 -2.48 22.99
N ARG A 53 10.59 -3.37 22.01
CA ARG A 53 10.30 -4.81 22.24
C ARG A 53 11.16 -5.77 21.41
N ALA A 54 11.95 -5.24 20.48
CA ALA A 54 12.90 -5.94 19.64
C ALA A 54 14.19 -5.12 19.51
N ALA A 55 15.21 -5.68 18.86
CA ALA A 55 16.43 -4.95 18.53
C ALA A 55 16.10 -3.73 17.64
N ILE A 56 16.46 -2.55 18.14
CA ILE A 56 16.33 -1.26 17.47
C ILE A 56 17.20 -1.28 16.20
N MET A 57 16.61 -0.91 15.06
CA MET A 57 17.34 -0.49 13.87
C MET A 57 17.71 1.00 14.01
N ASP A 58 18.84 1.45 13.48
CA ASP A 58 19.13 2.89 13.47
C ASP A 58 18.25 3.63 12.45
N ASN A 59 18.22 4.97 12.50
CA ASN A 59 17.37 5.78 11.61
C ASN A 59 17.74 5.62 10.12
N ILE A 60 19.00 5.31 9.81
CA ILE A 60 19.48 5.10 8.43
C ILE A 60 19.06 3.69 7.97
N GLU A 61 19.14 2.67 8.82
CA GLU A 61 18.56 1.34 8.54
C GLU A 61 17.04 1.44 8.33
N PHE A 62 16.32 2.19 9.16
CA PHE A 62 14.87 2.41 9.02
C PHE A 62 14.49 3.07 7.68
N MET A 63 15.17 4.16 7.31
CA MET A 63 14.90 4.84 6.03
C MET A 63 15.30 3.96 4.83
N ARG A 64 16.44 3.27 4.92
CA ARG A 64 16.88 2.29 3.91
C ARG A 64 15.86 1.15 3.74
N GLU A 65 15.20 0.71 4.81
CA GLU A 65 14.11 -0.27 4.72
C GLU A 65 12.90 0.28 3.97
N LEU A 66 12.43 1.50 4.28
CA LEU A 66 11.36 2.15 3.52
C LEU A 66 11.69 2.21 2.01
N SER A 67 12.87 2.73 1.64
CA SER A 67 13.32 2.82 0.25
C SER A 67 13.59 1.45 -0.39
N ARG A 68 13.86 0.39 0.40
CA ARG A 68 13.97 -1.01 -0.07
C ARG A 68 12.60 -1.61 -0.40
N HIS A 69 11.59 -1.32 0.39
CA HIS A 69 10.26 -1.90 0.23
C HIS A 69 9.43 -1.15 -0.83
N ALA A 70 9.46 0.19 -0.84
CA ALA A 70 8.57 1.03 -1.65
C ALA A 70 8.59 0.75 -3.18
N PRO A 71 9.73 0.53 -3.88
CA PRO A 71 9.73 0.24 -5.32
C PRO A 71 9.02 -1.08 -5.67
N ARG A 72 9.14 -2.08 -4.80
CA ARG A 72 8.56 -3.41 -4.99
C ARG A 72 7.09 -3.43 -4.61
N ALA A 73 6.72 -2.71 -3.56
CA ALA A 73 5.37 -2.65 -3.06
C ALA A 73 4.48 -1.67 -3.85
N GLY A 74 5.04 -0.56 -4.34
CA GLY A 74 4.40 0.32 -5.32
C GLY A 74 4.11 -0.40 -6.66
N MET A 75 5.00 -1.27 -7.14
CA MET A 75 4.65 -2.17 -8.25
C MET A 75 3.42 -3.04 -7.92
N ALA A 76 3.34 -3.57 -6.69
CA ALA A 76 2.22 -4.42 -6.29
C ALA A 76 0.89 -3.64 -6.17
N GLY A 77 0.91 -2.41 -5.65
CA GLY A 77 -0.24 -1.49 -5.65
C GLY A 77 -0.64 -1.06 -7.07
N GLY A 78 0.32 -0.81 -7.96
CA GLY A 78 0.06 -0.46 -9.35
C GLY A 78 -0.58 -1.58 -10.15
N LEU A 79 -0.08 -2.82 -9.98
CA LEU A 79 -0.70 -4.02 -10.55
C LEU A 79 -2.12 -4.21 -10.03
N PHE A 80 -2.35 -3.94 -8.74
CA PHE A 80 -3.65 -4.04 -8.08
C PHE A 80 -4.66 -3.03 -8.66
N LEU A 81 -4.31 -1.73 -8.68
CA LEU A 81 -5.12 -0.66 -9.29
C LEU A 81 -5.44 -0.98 -10.76
N THR A 82 -4.44 -1.40 -11.52
CA THR A 82 -4.61 -1.78 -12.94
C THR A 82 -5.59 -2.94 -13.10
N PHE A 83 -5.55 -3.94 -12.22
CA PHE A 83 -6.46 -5.08 -12.25
C PHE A 83 -7.91 -4.66 -11.94
N LEU A 84 -8.12 -3.75 -10.98
CA LEU A 84 -9.43 -3.16 -10.69
C LEU A 84 -9.97 -2.35 -11.89
N GLN A 85 -9.12 -1.53 -12.52
CA GLN A 85 -9.49 -0.71 -13.69
C GLN A 85 -9.85 -1.56 -14.93
N LEU A 86 -9.17 -2.69 -15.15
CA LEU A 86 -9.54 -3.65 -16.18
C LEU A 86 -10.91 -4.27 -15.88
N HIS A 87 -11.14 -4.68 -14.62
CA HIS A 87 -12.41 -5.30 -14.22
C HIS A 87 -13.62 -4.37 -14.36
N ALA A 88 -13.50 -3.12 -13.93
CA ALA A 88 -14.59 -2.15 -14.00
C ALA A 88 -15.01 -1.78 -15.45
N ARG A 89 -14.22 -2.13 -16.47
CA ARG A 89 -14.58 -2.03 -17.89
C ARG A 89 -15.18 -3.31 -18.49
N GLY A 90 -15.00 -4.46 -17.83
CA GLY A 90 -15.11 -5.77 -18.49
C GLY A 90 -13.94 -6.07 -19.46
N GLU A 91 -12.78 -5.40 -19.32
CA GLU A 91 -11.57 -5.83 -20.02
C GLU A 91 -11.05 -7.17 -19.43
N PRO A 92 -10.34 -8.01 -20.21
CA PRO A 92 -9.83 -9.30 -19.73
C PRO A 92 -8.96 -9.21 -18.47
N CYS A 93 -9.53 -9.63 -17.34
CA CYS A 93 -9.01 -9.51 -15.97
C CYS A 93 -7.86 -10.50 -15.65
N SER A 94 -6.81 -10.51 -16.47
CA SER A 94 -5.66 -11.40 -16.28
C SER A 94 -4.44 -10.66 -15.73
N LEU A 95 -3.64 -11.34 -14.90
CA LEU A 95 -2.31 -10.86 -14.50
C LEU A 95 -1.44 -10.49 -15.72
N SER A 96 -1.63 -11.16 -16.86
CA SER A 96 -0.90 -10.85 -18.09
C SER A 96 -1.30 -9.51 -18.70
N ALA A 97 -2.58 -9.16 -18.69
CA ALA A 97 -3.07 -7.85 -19.12
C ALA A 97 -2.61 -6.76 -18.15
N ALA A 98 -2.78 -6.98 -16.83
CA ALA A 98 -2.33 -6.05 -15.81
C ALA A 98 -0.81 -5.77 -15.89
N ILE A 99 0.03 -6.80 -16.00
CA ILE A 99 1.48 -6.64 -16.16
C ILE A 99 1.83 -5.89 -17.45
N LYS A 100 1.14 -6.14 -18.57
CA LYS A 100 1.38 -5.42 -19.83
C LYS A 100 1.06 -3.92 -19.71
N ARG A 101 0.01 -3.55 -18.97
CA ARG A 101 -0.40 -2.16 -18.70
C ARG A 101 0.48 -1.48 -17.64
N THR A 102 0.89 -2.19 -16.59
CA THR A 102 1.66 -1.63 -15.45
C THR A 102 3.15 -1.52 -15.71
N ARG A 103 3.75 -2.43 -16.51
CA ARG A 103 5.21 -2.47 -16.75
C ARG A 103 5.86 -1.14 -17.20
N PRO A 104 5.25 -0.29 -18.05
CA PRO A 104 5.83 1.01 -18.43
C PRO A 104 5.52 2.15 -17.44
N LEU A 105 4.77 1.92 -16.35
CA LEU A 105 4.44 2.97 -15.39
C LEU A 105 5.64 3.37 -14.48
N PRO A 106 6.47 2.45 -13.95
CA PRO A 106 7.69 2.81 -13.22
C PRO A 106 8.59 3.83 -13.93
N ASP A 107 8.76 3.67 -15.24
CA ASP A 107 9.64 4.50 -16.07
C ASP A 107 9.04 5.91 -16.33
N ARG A 108 7.76 6.13 -15.97
CA ARG A 108 7.08 7.44 -15.91
C ARG A 108 6.90 7.96 -14.48
N TRP A 109 7.03 7.08 -13.49
CA TRP A 109 6.85 7.38 -12.08
C TRP A 109 8.11 7.94 -11.43
N THR A 110 9.28 7.73 -12.02
CA THR A 110 10.55 8.38 -11.65
C THR A 110 10.48 9.90 -11.52
N GLU A 111 9.56 10.57 -12.23
CA GLU A 111 9.36 12.01 -12.20
C GLU A 111 8.38 12.50 -11.12
N LYS A 112 7.58 11.60 -10.52
CA LYS A 112 6.50 11.94 -9.57
C LYS A 112 6.49 11.13 -8.26
N LEU A 113 7.29 10.09 -8.12
CA LEU A 113 7.36 9.29 -6.89
C LEU A 113 8.16 10.00 -5.79
N TRP A 114 7.42 10.66 -4.90
CA TRP A 114 7.51 10.51 -3.43
C TRP A 114 8.88 10.75 -2.75
N PRO A 115 8.96 11.62 -1.71
CA PRO A 115 10.23 12.15 -1.19
C PRO A 115 11.16 11.16 -0.44
N VAL A 116 10.78 9.88 -0.29
CA VAL A 116 11.65 8.81 0.27
C VAL A 116 12.22 7.88 -0.83
N PHE A 117 11.94 8.14 -2.10
CA PHE A 117 12.70 7.56 -3.20
C PHE A 117 13.93 8.42 -3.49
N GLU A 118 15.06 8.07 -2.89
CA GLU A 118 16.34 8.35 -3.54
C GLU A 118 16.28 7.73 -4.96
N PRO A 119 16.44 8.50 -6.05
CA PRO A 119 16.18 7.97 -7.41
C PRO A 119 17.03 6.74 -7.75
N ASP A 120 18.29 6.73 -7.32
CA ASP A 120 19.21 5.62 -7.53
C ASP A 120 18.77 4.34 -6.78
N THR A 121 18.32 4.49 -5.53
CA THR A 121 17.79 3.38 -4.71
C THR A 121 16.47 2.86 -5.28
N ALA A 122 15.62 3.75 -5.84
CA ALA A 122 14.38 3.39 -6.52
C ALA A 122 14.63 2.51 -7.75
N LEU A 123 15.48 2.98 -8.67
CA LEU A 123 15.89 2.27 -9.89
C LEU A 123 16.54 0.93 -9.57
N THR A 124 17.43 0.88 -8.57
CA THR A 124 18.14 -0.33 -8.13
C THR A 124 17.21 -1.44 -7.60
N HIS A 125 15.99 -1.10 -7.19
CA HIS A 125 15.05 -2.05 -6.57
C HIS A 125 13.76 -2.28 -7.34
N MET A 126 13.54 -1.56 -8.44
CA MET A 126 12.36 -1.66 -9.27
C MET A 126 12.26 -3.02 -10.02
N PRO A 127 11.11 -3.74 -9.95
CA PRO A 127 10.95 -5.02 -10.62
C PRO A 127 10.60 -4.90 -12.12
N HIS A 128 11.59 -4.72 -13.01
CA HIS A 128 11.36 -4.55 -14.46
C HIS A 128 10.97 -5.83 -15.27
N SER A 129 11.10 -7.04 -14.68
CA SER A 129 10.81 -8.31 -15.38
C SER A 129 9.57 -9.00 -14.81
N ARG A 130 8.80 -9.68 -15.68
CA ARG A 130 7.54 -10.36 -15.31
C ARG A 130 7.66 -11.23 -14.06
N ARG A 131 8.76 -11.98 -13.91
CA ARG A 131 9.03 -12.79 -12.71
C ARG A 131 9.14 -11.89 -11.47
N LYS A 132 10.05 -10.91 -11.47
CA LYS A 132 10.22 -9.96 -10.35
C LYS A 132 8.92 -9.21 -10.00
N MET A 133 8.10 -8.85 -11.00
CA MET A 133 6.79 -8.20 -10.80
C MET A 133 5.80 -9.12 -10.08
N LEU A 134 5.74 -10.40 -10.47
CA LEU A 134 4.90 -11.40 -9.82
C LEU A 134 5.43 -11.78 -8.42
N ASP A 135 6.75 -11.90 -8.25
CA ASP A 135 7.38 -12.15 -6.95
C ASP A 135 7.07 -11.01 -5.97
N ALA A 136 7.09 -9.76 -6.44
CA ALA A 136 6.69 -8.59 -5.67
C ALA A 136 5.19 -8.60 -5.37
N PHE A 137 4.32 -8.77 -6.37
CA PHE A 137 2.86 -8.83 -6.17
C PHE A 137 2.49 -9.91 -5.14
N ASN A 138 3.02 -11.12 -5.29
CA ASN A 138 2.81 -12.24 -4.36
C ASN A 138 3.49 -12.05 -2.99
N ARG A 139 4.43 -11.10 -2.84
CA ARG A 139 4.94 -10.68 -1.53
C ARG A 139 3.99 -9.71 -0.85
N TYR A 140 3.54 -8.67 -1.56
CA TYR A 140 2.82 -7.54 -0.99
C TYR A 140 1.28 -7.65 -1.03
N LEU A 141 0.70 -8.67 -1.70
CA LEU A 141 -0.75 -8.85 -1.84
C LEU A 141 -1.59 -8.58 -0.57
N PRO A 142 -1.22 -9.06 0.64
CA PRO A 142 -1.97 -8.75 1.88
C PRO A 142 -2.13 -7.26 2.18
N ALA A 143 -1.24 -6.41 1.67
CA ALA A 143 -1.20 -4.96 1.83
C ALA A 143 -1.29 -4.18 0.49
N SER A 144 -1.51 -4.83 -0.66
CA SER A 144 -1.56 -4.15 -1.96
C SER A 144 -2.66 -3.08 -2.03
N HIS A 145 -3.72 -3.19 -1.24
CA HIS A 145 -4.77 -2.19 -1.12
C HIS A 145 -4.30 -0.90 -0.40
N LEU A 146 -3.37 -1.00 0.56
CA LEU A 146 -2.71 0.16 1.20
C LEU A 146 -1.82 0.88 0.19
N TRP A 147 -1.02 0.13 -0.58
CA TRP A 147 -0.18 0.69 -1.64
C TRP A 147 -1.01 1.25 -2.81
N ALA A 148 -2.16 0.66 -3.12
CA ALA A 148 -3.12 1.20 -4.08
C ALA A 148 -3.70 2.55 -3.62
N ALA A 149 -4.13 2.68 -2.36
CA ALA A 149 -4.57 3.96 -1.79
C ALA A 149 -3.47 5.02 -1.84
N LEU A 150 -2.26 4.64 -1.43
CA LEU A 150 -1.09 5.52 -1.46
C LEU A 150 -0.87 6.11 -2.87
N MET A 151 -0.84 5.24 -3.88
CA MET A 151 -0.60 5.61 -5.26
C MET A 151 -1.76 6.37 -5.90
N PHE A 152 -3.00 6.08 -5.50
CA PHE A 152 -4.16 6.90 -5.86
C PHE A 152 -3.96 8.33 -5.35
N GLY A 153 -3.43 8.52 -4.13
CA GLY A 153 -3.03 9.82 -3.58
C GLY A 153 -2.16 10.63 -4.55
N PHE A 154 -1.04 10.06 -5.01
CA PHE A 154 -0.12 10.73 -5.94
C PHE A 154 -0.66 10.90 -7.36
N GLN A 155 -1.56 10.02 -7.81
CA GLN A 155 -2.14 10.12 -9.15
C GLN A 155 -3.22 11.21 -9.24
N ASN A 156 -3.76 11.66 -8.11
CA ASN A 156 -4.84 12.65 -8.04
C ASN A 156 -4.45 13.89 -7.22
N ASP A 157 -3.15 14.07 -6.93
CA ASP A 157 -2.59 15.16 -6.12
C ASP A 157 -3.33 15.37 -4.77
N ARG A 158 -3.63 14.25 -4.08
CA ARG A 158 -4.35 14.16 -2.80
C ARG A 158 -3.39 13.85 -1.63
N PRO A 159 -2.83 14.86 -0.95
CA PRO A 159 -1.86 14.66 0.13
C PRO A 159 -2.47 14.04 1.40
N ASP A 160 -3.80 14.15 1.56
CA ASP A 160 -4.58 13.58 2.65
C ASP A 160 -4.75 12.05 2.55
N VAL A 161 -4.31 11.43 1.45
CA VAL A 161 -4.32 9.96 1.26
C VAL A 161 -2.91 9.40 1.52
N PHE A 162 -2.36 9.70 2.71
CA PHE A 162 -1.00 9.35 3.14
C PHE A 162 -1.02 8.85 4.62
N PRO A 163 -0.27 7.79 4.99
CA PRO A 163 -0.15 7.33 6.39
C PRO A 163 1.10 7.90 7.10
N ASP A 164 1.29 9.23 7.08
CA ASP A 164 2.41 9.93 7.72
C ASP A 164 2.06 10.43 9.13
N CYS A 165 0.90 11.04 9.27
CA CYS A 165 0.42 11.64 10.52
C CYS A 165 -0.92 11.03 11.01
N ILE A 166 -1.39 11.48 12.16
CA ILE A 166 -2.64 11.01 12.77
C ILE A 166 -3.86 11.56 12.01
N GLU A 167 -3.72 12.75 11.43
CA GLU A 167 -4.75 13.52 10.77
C GLU A 167 -5.14 12.93 9.39
N HIS A 168 -4.16 12.44 8.62
CA HIS A 168 -4.39 11.83 7.31
C HIS A 168 -4.77 10.33 7.38
N LEU A 169 -4.40 9.64 8.46
CA LEU A 169 -4.54 8.18 8.56
C LEU A 169 -6.00 7.67 8.40
N PRO A 170 -7.04 8.32 8.96
CA PRO A 170 -8.44 7.97 8.71
C PRO A 170 -8.79 7.95 7.21
N THR A 171 -8.45 9.02 6.49
CA THR A 171 -8.74 9.19 5.07
C THR A 171 -7.98 8.16 4.24
N PHE A 172 -6.69 7.99 4.49
CA PHE A 172 -5.87 6.96 3.85
C PHE A 172 -6.45 5.55 4.02
N LEU A 173 -6.85 5.19 5.24
CA LEU A 173 -7.42 3.87 5.53
C LEU A 173 -8.81 3.67 4.92
N ALA A 174 -9.62 4.72 4.77
CA ALA A 174 -10.90 4.65 4.08
C ALA A 174 -10.74 4.34 2.57
N TYR A 175 -9.82 5.03 1.88
CA TYR A 175 -9.46 4.70 0.50
C TYR A 175 -8.94 3.26 0.39
N ALA A 176 -8.05 2.86 1.28
CA ALA A 176 -7.48 1.51 1.28
C ALA A 176 -8.54 0.42 1.56
N HIS A 177 -9.53 0.71 2.40
CA HIS A 177 -10.66 -0.18 2.66
C HIS A 177 -11.54 -0.34 1.42
N ALA A 178 -11.89 0.77 0.75
CA ALA A 178 -12.67 0.74 -0.49
C ALA A 178 -11.95 -0.06 -1.60
N PHE A 179 -10.63 0.12 -1.76
CA PHE A 179 -9.84 -0.70 -2.68
C PHE A 179 -9.82 -2.19 -2.33
N ALA A 180 -9.85 -2.56 -1.04
CA ALA A 180 -9.96 -3.96 -0.62
C ALA A 180 -11.36 -4.55 -0.85
N GLU A 181 -12.43 -3.77 -0.61
CA GLU A 181 -13.82 -4.13 -0.91
C GLU A 181 -14.07 -4.34 -2.40
N MET A 182 -13.48 -3.52 -3.27
CA MET A 182 -13.50 -3.73 -4.74
C MET A 182 -12.79 -5.04 -5.11
N ALA A 183 -11.59 -5.27 -4.58
CA ALA A 183 -10.75 -6.41 -4.94
C ALA A 183 -11.28 -7.78 -4.46
N GLU A 184 -12.16 -7.81 -3.47
CA GLU A 184 -12.93 -9.02 -3.15
C GLU A 184 -13.94 -9.38 -4.25
N ARG A 185 -14.52 -8.38 -4.92
CA ARG A 185 -15.56 -8.59 -5.95
C ARG A 185 -14.94 -8.93 -7.32
N VAL A 186 -13.67 -8.62 -7.52
CA VAL A 186 -12.94 -8.87 -8.78
C VAL A 186 -12.46 -10.33 -8.85
N PRO A 187 -12.92 -11.14 -9.83
CA PRO A 187 -12.43 -12.50 -10.04
C PRO A 187 -11.03 -12.49 -10.66
N PHE A 188 -10.23 -13.47 -10.25
CA PHE A 188 -8.92 -13.78 -10.80
C PHE A 188 -9.09 -14.80 -11.94
N ASP A 189 -8.60 -14.46 -13.14
CA ASP A 189 -8.76 -15.29 -14.34
C ASP A 189 -8.15 -16.71 -14.15
N GLY A 190 -9.03 -17.73 -14.12
CA GLY A 190 -8.67 -19.11 -13.83
C GLY A 190 -9.86 -19.99 -13.39
N ARG A 191 -9.65 -21.32 -13.34
CA ARG A 191 -10.71 -22.31 -13.03
C ARG A 191 -11.23 -22.25 -11.58
N ASP A 192 -10.41 -21.78 -10.65
CA ASP A 192 -10.64 -21.90 -9.20
C ASP A 192 -11.58 -20.83 -8.61
N ARG A 193 -12.10 -19.87 -9.40
CA ARG A 193 -12.92 -18.74 -8.92
C ARG A 193 -12.31 -17.95 -7.73
N ARG A 194 -10.98 -17.87 -7.66
CA ARG A 194 -10.30 -17.04 -6.66
C ARG A 194 -10.57 -15.56 -6.97
N VAL A 195 -10.59 -14.71 -5.95
CA VAL A 195 -10.76 -13.26 -6.09
C VAL A 195 -9.41 -12.54 -5.99
N LEU A 196 -9.32 -11.29 -6.45
CA LEU A 196 -8.07 -10.53 -6.48
C LEU A 196 -7.47 -10.35 -5.07
N LEU A 197 -8.31 -10.05 -4.07
CA LEU A 197 -7.90 -9.99 -2.66
C LEU A 197 -8.97 -10.59 -1.73
N PRO A 198 -8.80 -11.85 -1.27
CA PRO A 198 -9.65 -12.43 -0.23
C PRO A 198 -9.58 -11.66 1.09
N ARG A 199 -10.74 -11.47 1.77
CA ARG A 199 -10.82 -10.76 3.07
C ARG A 199 -9.89 -11.35 4.12
N ASP A 200 -9.70 -12.66 4.13
CA ASP A 200 -8.97 -13.38 5.17
C ASP A 200 -7.44 -13.17 5.10
N ILE A 201 -6.90 -12.74 3.97
CA ILE A 201 -5.49 -12.36 3.80
C ILE A 201 -5.27 -10.84 3.81
N ALA A 202 -6.31 -10.03 3.52
CA ALA A 202 -6.20 -8.57 3.57
C ALA A 202 -5.94 -8.07 5.00
N TRP A 203 -4.96 -7.18 5.17
CA TRP A 203 -4.86 -6.40 6.41
C TRP A 203 -6.10 -5.54 6.60
N ARG A 204 -6.56 -5.45 7.84
CA ARG A 204 -7.64 -4.55 8.27
C ARG A 204 -7.24 -3.85 9.55
N PHE A 205 -7.66 -2.59 9.68
CA PHE A 205 -7.35 -1.74 10.82
C PHE A 205 -8.64 -1.31 11.50
N THR A 206 -8.63 -1.21 12.84
CA THR A 206 -9.76 -0.71 13.63
C THR A 206 -9.40 0.66 14.19
N LEU A 207 -10.21 1.66 13.87
CA LEU A 207 -10.10 3.03 14.35
C LEU A 207 -11.15 3.29 15.46
N PRO A 208 -11.04 4.40 16.20
CA PRO A 208 -12.17 4.99 16.91
C PRO A 208 -13.36 5.26 15.98
N ASP A 209 -14.59 5.17 16.49
CA ASP A 209 -15.80 5.23 15.66
C ASP A 209 -16.04 6.64 15.05
N ASP A 210 -15.61 7.70 15.73
CA ASP A 210 -15.61 9.09 15.26
C ASP A 210 -14.55 9.36 14.17
N LEU A 211 -13.51 8.53 14.10
CA LEU A 211 -12.48 8.56 13.06
C LEU A 211 -12.76 7.58 11.91
N MET A 212 -13.87 6.85 11.92
CA MET A 212 -14.24 5.99 10.78
C MET A 212 -14.78 6.83 9.62
N GLN A 213 -14.05 6.83 8.50
CA GLN A 213 -14.50 7.41 7.23
C GLN A 213 -14.86 6.33 6.21
N THR A 214 -15.81 6.63 5.33
CA THR A 214 -16.20 5.79 4.19
C THR A 214 -16.02 6.56 2.89
N VAL A 215 -15.42 5.92 1.89
CA VAL A 215 -15.19 6.49 0.55
C VAL A 215 -15.80 5.58 -0.50
N GLU A 216 -16.58 6.14 -1.41
CA GLU A 216 -17.05 5.45 -2.61
C GLU A 216 -16.06 5.70 -3.77
N LEU A 217 -15.74 4.64 -4.52
CA LEU A 217 -14.75 4.68 -5.61
C LEU A 217 -15.41 4.39 -6.96
N GLU A 218 -15.64 5.44 -7.73
CA GLU A 218 -15.97 5.31 -9.16
C GLU A 218 -14.73 4.95 -9.97
N ALA A 219 -14.86 3.99 -10.89
CA ALA A 219 -13.75 3.53 -11.72
C ALA A 219 -13.58 4.41 -12.97
N GLN A 220 -12.69 5.39 -12.89
CA GLN A 220 -12.43 6.32 -13.99
C GLN A 220 -11.80 5.65 -15.25
N PRO A 221 -12.09 6.16 -16.46
CA PRO A 221 -11.43 5.72 -17.68
C PRO A 221 -9.91 5.92 -17.67
N LEU A 222 -9.16 4.91 -18.11
CA LEU A 222 -7.70 4.93 -18.32
C LEU A 222 -7.26 6.02 -19.32
N ASP A 223 -8.20 6.51 -20.13
CA ASP A 223 -7.95 7.49 -21.18
C ASP A 223 -7.68 8.86 -20.54
N GLN A 224 -8.19 9.11 -19.33
CA GLN A 224 -7.88 10.29 -18.51
C GLN A 224 -6.49 10.19 -17.83
N LEU A 225 -5.93 8.99 -17.63
CA LEU A 225 -4.55 8.78 -17.16
C LEU A 225 -3.49 8.98 -18.27
N SER A 226 -3.89 9.45 -19.45
CA SER A 226 -2.99 9.70 -20.58
C SER A 226 -2.41 11.12 -20.62
N HIS A 227 -2.94 12.05 -19.83
CA HIS A 227 -2.52 13.45 -19.81
C HIS A 227 -2.35 13.96 -18.37
N PRO A 228 -1.21 14.55 -17.99
CA PRO A 228 -1.26 15.59 -16.96
C PRO A 228 -2.09 16.77 -17.50
N PRO A 229 -2.76 17.57 -16.65
CA PRO A 229 -3.34 18.83 -17.10
C PRO A 229 -2.23 19.70 -17.70
N SER A 230 -2.41 20.14 -18.95
CA SER A 230 -1.51 21.10 -19.57
C SER A 230 -1.63 22.45 -18.86
N ALA A 231 -0.51 22.94 -18.35
CA ALA A 231 -0.32 24.34 -17.95
C ALA A 231 -0.08 25.21 -19.20
#